data_AF-A0A428ZBY1-F1
#
_entry.id   AF-A0A428ZBY1-F1
#
_cell.length_a   1.000
_cell.length_b   1.000
_cell.length_c   1.000
_cell.angle_alpha   90.00
_cell.angle_beta   90.00
_cell.angle_gamma   90.00
#
_symmetry.space_group_name_H-M   'P 1'
#
loop_
_entity.id
_entity.type
_entity.pdbx_description
1 polymer ?
#
loop_
_entity_poly.entity_id
_entity_poly.type
_entity_poly.pdbx_seq_one_letter_code
_entity_poly.pdbx_strand_id
1 'polypeptide(L)'
;MTKTVAVPDINAVFRDRPTVPPVHKGPLGAVAEFYRDPLARVTLLVTSLLLCYAGGAAMFFVHAIYFNEGGPAISPYLHWALDSSFGFIALTPIIAVLLPLTIWLVRGRPRWLFPLVLGLLFAVITIPGPLAHDMFVARGTPIASFVTHHFGDHSIVMPPPTEYTALAKMTHQFVAGLPVYVVLSIVAYGSIRAIVGRWHTS
;
A
#
# COMPACT_ATOMS: atom_id res chain seq x y z
N MET A 1 16.70 5.69 -29.87
CA MET A 1 15.62 4.70 -30.16
C MET A 1 14.78 4.50 -28.91
N THR A 2 13.49 4.84 -28.93
CA THR A 2 12.58 4.53 -27.82
C THR A 2 12.25 3.04 -27.85
N LYS A 3 12.67 2.30 -26.82
CA LYS A 3 12.41 0.87 -26.68
C LYS A 3 10.90 0.64 -26.59
N THR A 4 10.40 -0.31 -27.38
CA THR A 4 9.02 -0.77 -27.30
C THR A 4 8.83 -1.62 -26.04
N VAL A 5 7.70 -1.42 -25.36
CA VAL A 5 7.35 -2.11 -24.11
C VAL A 5 5.97 -2.75 -24.28
N ALA A 6 5.87 -4.05 -24.02
CA ALA A 6 4.58 -4.74 -24.00
C ALA A 6 3.77 -4.29 -22.79
N VAL A 7 2.51 -3.94 -22.99
CA VAL A 7 1.59 -3.59 -21.90
C VAL A 7 1.43 -4.82 -20.99
N PRO A 8 1.49 -4.68 -19.66
CA PRO A 8 1.22 -5.80 -18.77
C PRO A 8 -0.24 -6.24 -18.92
N ASP A 9 -0.48 -7.54 -19.05
CA ASP A 9 -1.85 -8.06 -19.17
C ASP A 9 -2.38 -8.50 -17.80
N ILE A 10 -3.28 -7.70 -17.22
CA ILE A 10 -3.92 -8.03 -15.95
C ILE A 10 -4.82 -9.27 -16.05
N ASN A 11 -5.34 -9.55 -17.24
CA ASN A 11 -6.17 -10.73 -17.49
C ASN A 11 -5.34 -12.01 -17.41
N ALA A 12 -4.05 -11.98 -17.75
CA ALA A 12 -3.16 -13.12 -17.58
C ALA A 12 -3.01 -13.55 -16.10
N VAL A 13 -3.23 -12.63 -15.16
CA VAL A 13 -3.13 -12.87 -13.70
C VAL A 13 -4.47 -13.29 -13.09
N PHE A 14 -5.57 -12.62 -13.49
CA PHE A 14 -6.87 -12.78 -12.83
C PHE A 14 -7.91 -13.55 -13.64
N ARG A 15 -7.71 -13.72 -14.95
CA ARG A 15 -8.59 -14.48 -15.84
C ARG A 15 -7.88 -15.72 -16.38
N ASP A 16 -8.68 -16.71 -16.78
CA ASP A 16 -8.16 -17.92 -17.43
C ASP A 16 -7.89 -17.73 -18.93
N ARG A 17 -8.21 -16.55 -19.49
CA ARG A 17 -7.99 -16.20 -20.89
C ARG A 17 -7.00 -15.03 -21.00
N PRO A 18 -5.70 -15.28 -21.17
CA PRO A 18 -4.73 -14.24 -21.47
C PRO A 18 -5.03 -13.59 -22.82
N THR A 19 -4.75 -12.31 -22.94
CA THR A 19 -4.85 -11.56 -24.21
C THR A 19 -3.45 -11.28 -24.75
N VAL A 20 -3.34 -11.03 -26.06
CA VAL A 20 -2.08 -10.55 -26.64
C VAL A 20 -1.95 -9.07 -26.26
N PRO A 21 -0.98 -8.67 -25.41
CA PRO A 21 -0.93 -7.30 -24.94
C PRO A 21 -0.45 -6.36 -26.05
N PRO A 22 -1.03 -5.14 -26.17
CA PRO A 22 -0.52 -4.13 -27.08
C PRO A 22 0.90 -3.70 -26.70
N VAL A 23 1.59 -3.03 -27.64
CA VAL A 23 2.96 -2.57 -27.45
C VAL A 23 3.00 -1.04 -27.55
N HIS A 24 3.62 -0.39 -26.57
CA HIS A 24 3.76 1.07 -26.52
C HIS A 24 5.22 1.52 -26.64
N LYS A 25 5.43 2.75 -27.11
CA LYS A 25 6.72 3.43 -27.06
C LYS A 25 6.94 3.96 -25.64
N GLY A 26 7.82 3.31 -24.88
CA GLY A 26 8.19 3.72 -23.52
C GLY A 26 7.24 3.26 -22.40
N PRO A 27 7.71 3.28 -21.14
CA PRO A 27 7.03 2.67 -19.99
C PRO A 27 5.78 3.47 -19.54
N LEU A 28 5.80 4.80 -19.62
CA LEU A 28 4.67 5.63 -19.20
C LEU A 28 3.41 5.38 -20.04
N GLY A 29 3.57 5.27 -21.37
CA GLY A 29 2.46 4.92 -22.26
C GLY A 29 1.90 3.53 -21.97
N ALA A 30 2.76 2.57 -21.61
CA ALA A 30 2.33 1.23 -21.26
C ALA A 30 1.54 1.18 -19.93
N VAL A 31 1.93 1.98 -18.93
CA VAL A 31 1.19 2.12 -17.67
C VAL A 31 -0.16 2.82 -17.88
N ALA A 32 -0.20 3.87 -18.72
CA ALA A 32 -1.44 4.55 -19.03
C ALA A 32 -2.44 3.62 -19.76
N GLU A 33 -1.95 2.82 -20.71
CA GLU A 33 -2.78 1.85 -21.43
C GLU A 33 -3.28 0.72 -20.50
N PHE A 34 -2.45 0.25 -19.57
CA PHE A 34 -2.83 -0.74 -18.55
C PHE A 34 -4.09 -0.32 -17.77
N TYR A 35 -4.21 0.95 -17.39
CA TYR A 35 -5.34 1.47 -16.63
C TYR A 35 -6.60 1.79 -17.46
N ARG A 36 -6.59 1.54 -18.77
CA ARG A 36 -7.81 1.57 -19.60
C ARG A 36 -8.69 0.35 -19.33
N ASP A 37 -8.11 -0.76 -18.87
CA ASP A 37 -8.87 -1.93 -18.41
C ASP A 37 -9.60 -1.62 -17.09
N PRO A 38 -10.94 -1.73 -17.02
CA PRO A 38 -11.70 -1.59 -15.77
C PRO A 38 -11.19 -2.48 -14.63
N LEU A 39 -10.70 -3.69 -14.94
CA LEU A 39 -10.15 -4.61 -13.95
C LEU A 39 -8.88 -4.07 -13.30
N ALA A 40 -8.04 -3.35 -14.05
CA ALA A 40 -6.85 -2.70 -13.49
C ALA A 40 -7.22 -1.61 -12.48
N ARG A 41 -8.28 -0.83 -12.75
CA ARG A 41 -8.77 0.21 -11.84
C ARG A 41 -9.40 -0.38 -10.58
N VAL A 42 -10.19 -1.45 -10.70
CA VAL A 42 -10.73 -2.16 -9.54
C VAL A 42 -9.62 -2.79 -8.71
N THR A 43 -8.62 -3.38 -9.37
CA THR A 43 -7.43 -3.95 -8.71
C THR A 43 -6.66 -2.89 -7.93
N LEU A 44 -6.44 -1.72 -8.52
CA LEU A 44 -5.83 -0.59 -7.83
C LEU A 44 -6.63 -0.17 -6.59
N LEU A 45 -7.93 0.04 -6.73
CA LEU A 45 -8.79 0.45 -5.62
C LEU A 45 -8.74 -0.56 -4.46
N VAL A 46 -9.00 -1.84 -4.73
CA VAL A 46 -9.03 -2.90 -3.71
C VAL A 46 -7.66 -3.05 -3.05
N THR A 47 -6.60 -3.06 -3.84
CA THR A 47 -5.22 -3.19 -3.34
C THR A 47 -4.85 -1.99 -2.48
N SER A 48 -5.14 -0.76 -2.93
CA SER A 48 -4.88 0.45 -2.16
C SER A 48 -5.63 0.47 -0.82
N LEU A 49 -6.92 0.10 -0.82
CA LEU A 49 -7.70 0.05 0.42
C LEU A 49 -7.11 -0.97 1.41
N LEU A 50 -6.81 -2.19 0.96
CA LEU A 50 -6.26 -3.22 1.83
C LEU A 50 -4.86 -2.84 2.34
N LEU A 51 -3.95 -2.46 1.45
CA LEU A 51 -2.56 -2.17 1.83
C LEU A 51 -2.43 -0.89 2.66
N CYS A 52 -3.24 0.14 2.39
CA CYS A 52 -3.12 1.42 3.10
C CYS A 52 -3.94 1.47 4.39
N TYR A 53 -5.16 0.90 4.43
CA TYR A 53 -5.99 0.94 5.64
C TYR A 53 -5.81 -0.28 6.54
N ALA A 54 -5.89 -1.51 6.00
CA ALA A 54 -5.67 -2.70 6.81
C ALA A 54 -4.18 -2.87 7.13
N GLY A 55 -3.31 -2.63 6.16
CA GLY A 55 -1.86 -2.55 6.39
C GLY A 55 -1.49 -1.39 7.31
N GLY A 56 -2.13 -0.23 7.14
CA GLY A 56 -1.98 0.92 8.05
C GLY A 56 -2.42 0.61 9.48
N ALA A 57 -3.49 -0.16 9.68
CA ALA A 57 -3.93 -0.59 11.02
C ALA A 57 -2.89 -1.48 11.70
N ALA A 58 -2.32 -2.43 10.96
CA ALA A 58 -1.28 -3.31 11.47
C ALA A 58 -0.01 -2.53 11.82
N MET A 59 0.44 -1.60 10.96
CA MET A 59 1.61 -0.78 11.23
C MET A 59 1.37 0.22 12.35
N PHE A 60 0.16 0.77 12.46
CA PHE A 60 -0.25 1.60 13.59
C PHE A 60 -0.13 0.82 14.90
N PHE A 61 -0.64 -0.42 14.96
CA PHE A 61 -0.48 -1.27 16.14
C PHE A 61 1.00 -1.50 16.47
N VAL A 62 1.83 -1.83 15.47
CA VAL A 62 3.26 -2.11 15.67
C VAL A 62 3.99 -0.87 16.18
N HIS A 63 3.87 0.26 15.50
CA HIS A 63 4.64 1.47 15.80
C HIS A 63 4.06 2.23 17.00
N ALA A 64 2.76 2.52 17.01
CA ALA A 64 2.15 3.34 18.05
C ALA A 64 1.90 2.57 19.36
N ILE A 65 1.52 1.29 19.30
CA ILE A 65 1.12 0.52 20.48
C ILE A 65 2.25 -0.39 20.98
N TYR A 66 2.79 -1.26 20.12
CA TYR A 66 3.78 -2.26 20.53
C TYR A 66 5.15 -1.64 20.83
N PHE A 67 5.64 -0.77 19.94
CA PHE A 67 6.90 -0.06 20.16
C PHE A 67 6.74 1.27 20.91
N ASN A 68 5.51 1.75 21.11
CA ASN A 68 5.25 3.04 21.75
C ASN A 68 6.04 4.20 21.12
N GLU A 69 6.14 4.22 19.78
CA GLU A 69 6.80 5.30 19.02
C GLU A 69 6.00 6.62 19.09
N GLY A 70 4.78 6.56 19.63
CA GLY A 70 3.96 7.71 19.97
C GLY A 70 3.08 8.22 18.83
N GLY A 71 2.47 9.38 19.08
CA GLY A 71 1.50 10.00 18.19
C GLY A 71 0.95 11.33 18.70
N PRO A 72 0.14 12.02 17.88
CA PRO A 72 -0.70 13.14 18.33
C PRO A 72 -1.59 12.73 19.50
N ALA A 73 -1.91 13.69 20.38
CA ALA A 73 -2.74 13.44 21.57
C ALA A 73 -4.23 13.38 21.21
N ILE A 74 -4.60 12.35 20.46
CA ILE A 74 -5.95 12.09 19.93
C ILE A 74 -6.30 10.61 20.10
N SER A 75 -7.57 10.24 19.86
CA SER A 75 -7.97 8.84 19.94
C SER A 75 -7.16 7.93 18.99
N PRO A 76 -6.82 6.69 19.39
CA PRO A 76 -6.08 5.76 18.54
C PRO A 76 -6.76 5.52 17.18
N TYR A 77 -8.09 5.50 17.14
CA TYR A 77 -8.85 5.34 15.90
C TYR A 77 -8.67 6.53 14.96
N LEU A 78 -8.66 7.76 15.49
CA LEU A 78 -8.44 8.96 14.69
C LEU A 78 -7.00 9.05 14.20
N HIS A 79 -6.02 8.67 15.04
CA HIS A 79 -4.61 8.62 14.63
C HIS A 79 -4.40 7.59 13.53
N TRP A 80 -4.90 6.36 13.69
CA TRP A 80 -4.88 5.36 12.63
C TRP A 80 -5.52 5.85 11.32
N ALA A 81 -6.69 6.49 11.41
CA ALA A 81 -7.39 7.00 10.24
C ALA A 81 -6.59 8.11 9.53
N LEU A 82 -5.94 8.99 10.29
CA LEU A 82 -5.07 10.04 9.77
C LEU A 82 -3.87 9.43 9.04
N ASP A 83 -3.14 8.52 9.69
CA ASP A 83 -1.97 7.84 9.13
C ASP A 83 -2.34 7.06 7.85
N SER A 84 -3.44 6.31 7.90
CA SER A 84 -3.94 5.53 6.77
C SER A 84 -4.39 6.42 5.61
N SER A 85 -4.95 7.61 5.88
CA SER A 85 -5.33 8.57 4.86
C SER A 85 -4.11 9.17 4.16
N PHE A 86 -3.09 9.56 4.92
CA PHE A 86 -1.81 10.01 4.35
C PHE A 86 -1.16 8.89 3.54
N GLY A 87 -1.11 7.67 4.09
CA GLY A 87 -0.63 6.48 3.40
C GLY A 87 -1.40 6.21 2.11
N PHE A 88 -2.73 6.31 2.12
CA PHE A 88 -3.55 6.09 0.94
C PHE A 88 -3.24 7.10 -0.17
N ILE A 89 -3.12 8.40 0.16
CA ILE A 89 -2.82 9.44 -0.83
C ILE A 89 -1.39 9.29 -1.37
N ALA A 90 -0.41 9.05 -0.50
CA ALA A 90 1.00 8.97 -0.89
C ALA A 90 1.34 7.65 -1.61
N LEU A 91 0.80 6.53 -1.14
CA LEU A 91 1.16 5.20 -1.64
C LEU A 91 0.30 4.74 -2.81
N THR A 92 -0.94 5.23 -2.99
CA THR A 92 -1.77 4.82 -4.14
C THR A 92 -1.10 5.08 -5.50
N PRO A 93 -0.47 6.24 -5.76
CA PRO A 93 0.31 6.44 -7.00
C PRO A 93 1.45 5.44 -7.15
N ILE A 94 2.08 5.02 -6.05
CA ILE A 94 3.16 4.04 -6.06
C ILE A 94 2.61 2.64 -6.35
N ILE A 95 1.49 2.26 -5.71
CA ILE A 95 0.76 1.01 -6.01
C ILE A 95 0.35 1.00 -7.49
N ALA A 96 -0.05 2.16 -8.03
CA ALA A 96 -0.43 2.27 -9.42
C ALA A 96 0.72 1.91 -10.38
N VAL A 97 1.97 2.16 -9.99
CA VAL A 97 3.17 1.73 -10.74
C VAL A 97 3.55 0.28 -10.40
N LEU A 98 3.40 -0.14 -9.15
CA LEU A 98 3.76 -1.49 -8.71
C LEU A 98 2.91 -2.60 -9.34
N LEU A 99 1.61 -2.37 -9.55
CA LEU A 99 0.73 -3.36 -10.16
C LEU A 99 1.22 -3.81 -11.56
N PRO A 100 1.37 -2.90 -12.55
CA PRO A 100 1.88 -3.27 -13.87
C PRO A 100 3.32 -3.81 -13.81
N LEU A 101 4.17 -3.26 -12.94
CA LEU A 101 5.53 -3.76 -12.74
C LEU A 101 5.54 -5.22 -12.25
N THR A 102 4.68 -5.55 -11.29
CA THR A 102 4.58 -6.91 -10.73
C THR A 102 4.16 -7.90 -11.81
N ILE A 103 3.20 -7.54 -12.66
CA ILE A 103 2.76 -8.36 -13.79
C ILE A 103 3.92 -8.65 -14.75
N TRP A 104 4.74 -7.64 -15.06
CA TRP A 104 5.93 -7.84 -15.88
C TRP A 104 6.93 -8.80 -15.23
N LEU A 105 7.18 -8.65 -13.93
CA LEU A 105 8.13 -9.49 -13.19
C LEU A 105 7.69 -10.95 -13.12
N VAL A 106 6.38 -11.22 -13.01
CA VAL A 106 5.85 -12.59 -12.96
C VAL A 106 5.42 -13.14 -14.32
N ARG A 107 5.74 -12.44 -15.42
CA ARG A 107 5.36 -12.87 -16.77
C ARG A 107 5.96 -14.24 -17.10
N GLY A 108 5.12 -15.17 -17.56
CA GLY A 108 5.52 -16.55 -17.85
C GLY A 108 5.78 -17.39 -16.60
N ARG A 109 5.43 -16.89 -15.41
CA ARG A 109 5.54 -17.62 -14.14
C ARG A 109 4.14 -17.96 -13.59
N PRO A 110 4.04 -18.87 -12.61
CA PRO A 110 2.76 -19.19 -11.98
C PRO A 110 2.06 -17.94 -11.38
N ARG A 111 0.74 -17.83 -11.59
CA ARG A 111 -0.07 -16.68 -11.17
C ARG A 111 -0.05 -16.43 -9.66
N TRP A 112 0.15 -17.48 -8.85
CA TRP A 112 0.22 -17.37 -7.39
C TRP A 112 1.45 -16.59 -6.89
N LEU A 113 2.47 -16.36 -7.74
CA LEU A 113 3.61 -15.51 -7.41
C LEU A 113 3.26 -14.03 -7.40
N PHE A 114 2.21 -13.61 -8.13
CA PHE A 114 1.80 -12.20 -8.21
C PHE A 114 1.61 -11.55 -6.83
N PRO A 115 0.75 -12.08 -5.93
CA PRO A 115 0.56 -11.46 -4.61
C PRO A 115 1.81 -11.49 -3.73
N LEU A 116 2.68 -12.50 -3.88
CA LEU A 116 3.91 -12.59 -3.09
C LEU A 116 4.91 -11.50 -3.49
N VAL A 117 5.10 -11.32 -4.80
CA VAL A 117 5.98 -10.27 -5.35
C VAL A 117 5.42 -8.89 -5.04
N LEU A 118 4.10 -8.68 -5.19
CA LEU A 118 3.46 -7.41 -4.85
C LEU A 118 3.66 -7.05 -3.37
N GLY A 119 3.40 -7.98 -2.46
CA GLY A 119 3.55 -7.77 -1.02
C GLY A 119 4.99 -7.48 -0.61
N LEU A 120 5.95 -8.20 -1.20
CA LEU A 120 7.38 -7.95 -0.98
C LEU A 120 7.80 -6.55 -1.47
N LEU A 121 7.44 -6.19 -2.70
CA LEU A 121 7.78 -4.88 -3.27
C LEU A 121 7.16 -3.75 -2.45
N PHE A 122 5.91 -3.92 -2.02
CA PHE A 122 5.23 -2.94 -1.18
C PHE A 122 5.92 -2.80 0.19
N ALA A 123 6.29 -3.91 0.83
CA ALA A 123 7.04 -3.89 2.09
C ALA A 123 8.34 -3.09 1.97
N VAL A 124 9.11 -3.32 0.90
CA VAL A 124 10.35 -2.57 0.63
C VAL A 124 10.08 -1.08 0.43
N ILE A 125 9.05 -0.73 -0.33
CA ILE A 125 8.70 0.67 -0.60
C ILE A 125 8.23 1.41 0.65
N THR A 126 7.60 0.70 1.59
CA THR A 126 7.12 1.29 2.84
C THR A 126 8.19 1.46 3.90
N ILE A 127 9.41 0.95 3.71
CA ILE A 127 10.53 1.09 4.67
C ILE A 127 10.70 2.53 5.20
N PRO A 128 10.75 3.59 4.37
CA PRO A 128 10.86 4.97 4.85
C PRO A 128 9.57 5.55 5.44
N GLY A 129 8.48 4.78 5.48
CA GLY A 129 7.16 5.19 5.97
C GLY A 129 7.17 5.84 7.36
N PRO A 130 7.83 5.25 8.37
CA PRO A 130 7.93 5.85 9.71
C PRO A 130 8.63 7.21 9.71
N LEU A 131 9.59 7.43 8.82
CA LEU A 131 10.27 8.73 8.71
C LEU A 131 9.35 9.77 8.08
N ALA A 132 8.58 9.39 7.06
CA ALA A 132 7.57 10.25 6.49
C ALA A 132 6.48 10.59 7.52
N HIS A 133 6.06 9.60 8.32
CA HIS A 133 5.14 9.81 9.44
C HIS A 133 5.70 10.84 10.45
N ASP A 134 6.94 10.66 10.88
CA ASP A 134 7.61 11.59 11.80
C ASP A 134 7.63 13.03 11.27
N MET A 135 7.81 13.20 9.96
CA MET A 135 7.88 14.52 9.33
C MET A 135 6.51 15.22 9.22
N PHE A 136 5.43 14.46 9.06
CA PHE A 136 4.11 15.04 8.73
C PHE A 136 3.08 14.89 9.84
N VAL A 137 3.06 13.77 10.56
CA VAL A 137 1.96 13.37 11.44
C VAL A 137 2.38 13.16 12.90
N ALA A 138 3.68 13.05 13.18
CA ALA A 138 4.14 12.94 14.56
C ALA A 138 3.89 14.20 15.40
N ARG A 139 3.94 14.03 16.72
CA ARG A 139 3.72 15.10 17.69
C ARG A 139 4.68 16.27 17.42
N GLY A 140 4.12 17.48 17.42
CA GLY A 140 4.88 18.71 17.15
C GLY A 140 4.85 19.15 15.69
N THR A 141 4.28 18.36 14.77
CA THR A 141 4.04 18.82 13.40
C THR A 141 2.82 19.75 13.32
N PRO A 142 2.71 20.60 12.29
CA PRO A 142 1.53 21.44 12.10
C PRO A 142 0.22 20.65 11.98
N ILE A 143 0.24 19.50 11.29
CA ILE A 143 -0.93 18.64 11.13
C ILE A 143 -1.32 18.03 12.48
N ALA A 144 -0.37 17.44 13.20
CA ALA A 144 -0.62 16.87 14.52
C ALA A 144 -1.19 17.91 15.48
N SER A 145 -0.66 19.13 15.45
CA SER A 145 -1.11 20.24 16.30
C SER A 145 -2.52 20.69 15.94
N PHE A 146 -2.82 20.83 14.65
CA PHE A 146 -4.16 21.17 14.17
C PHE A 146 -5.19 20.12 14.59
N VAL A 147 -4.89 18.83 14.38
CA VAL A 147 -5.83 17.75 14.73
C VAL A 147 -5.98 17.61 16.24
N THR A 148 -4.89 17.72 17.00
CA THR A 148 -4.94 17.71 18.48
C THR A 148 -5.74 18.89 19.03
N HIS A 149 -5.65 20.08 18.41
CA HIS A 149 -6.42 21.25 18.85
C HIS A 149 -7.93 21.05 18.69
N HIS A 150 -8.37 20.41 17.61
CA HIS A 150 -9.80 20.25 17.32
C HIS A 150 -10.42 18.97 17.88
N PHE A 151 -9.62 17.92 18.05
CA PHE A 151 -10.10 16.57 18.36
C PHE A 151 -9.33 15.90 19.51
N GLY A 152 -8.34 16.58 20.08
CA GLY A 152 -7.58 16.06 21.21
C GLY A 152 -8.33 16.20 22.53
N ASP A 153 -8.01 15.31 23.45
CA ASP A 153 -8.47 15.41 24.83
C ASP A 153 -7.34 15.97 25.68
N HIS A 154 -7.45 17.24 26.06
CA HIS A 154 -6.45 17.95 26.86
C HIS A 154 -6.35 17.42 28.30
N SER A 155 -7.27 16.58 28.76
CA SER A 155 -7.21 15.94 30.07
C SER A 155 -6.31 14.69 30.11
N ILE A 156 -5.98 14.12 28.94
CA ILE A 156 -5.17 12.90 28.84
C ILE A 156 -3.69 13.27 28.79
N VAL A 157 -2.95 12.84 29.81
CA VAL A 157 -1.48 12.88 29.81
C VAL A 157 -0.95 11.64 29.11
N MET A 158 -0.47 11.80 27.88
CA MET A 158 0.14 10.69 27.15
C MET A 158 1.55 10.42 27.67
N PRO A 159 1.94 9.15 27.86
CA PRO A 159 3.32 8.81 28.20
C PRO A 159 4.29 9.33 27.13
N PRO A 160 5.55 9.62 27.51
CA PRO A 160 6.56 9.98 26.53
C PRO A 160 6.78 8.82 25.54
N PRO A 161 6.97 9.11 24.25
CA PRO A 161 7.29 8.08 23.26
C PRO A 161 8.65 7.47 23.55
N THR A 162 8.81 6.20 23.19
CA THR A 162 10.11 5.55 23.19
C THR A 162 10.91 6.05 21.98
N GLU A 163 12.12 6.56 22.22
CA GLU A 163 12.99 7.01 21.13
C GLU A 163 13.70 5.83 20.46
N TYR A 164 13.52 5.71 19.15
CA TYR A 164 14.24 4.76 18.31
C TYR A 164 15.02 5.49 17.23
N THR A 165 16.17 4.93 16.86
CA THR A 165 16.93 5.42 15.71
C THR A 165 16.14 5.23 14.41
N ALA A 166 16.41 6.05 13.40
CA ALA A 166 15.78 5.92 12.08
C ALA A 166 15.93 4.50 11.50
N LEU A 167 17.11 3.89 11.68
CA LEU A 167 17.38 2.53 11.24
C LEU A 167 16.49 1.50 11.96
N ALA A 168 16.30 1.66 13.26
CA ALA A 168 15.43 0.77 14.03
C ALA A 168 13.97 0.89 13.55
N LYS A 169 13.44 2.10 13.39
CA LYS A 169 12.08 2.33 12.87
C LYS A 169 11.88 1.70 11.48
N MET A 170 12.82 1.93 10.56
CA MET A 170 12.80 1.31 9.22
C MET A 170 12.86 -0.22 9.28
N THR A 171 13.61 -0.77 10.23
CA THR A 171 13.71 -2.22 10.43
C THR A 171 12.40 -2.79 10.97
N HIS A 172 11.79 -2.15 11.97
CA HIS A 172 10.46 -2.53 12.49
C HIS A 172 9.42 -2.56 11.36
N GLN A 173 9.38 -1.50 10.55
CA GLN A 173 8.49 -1.37 9.41
C GLN A 173 8.68 -2.51 8.40
N PHE A 174 9.92 -2.89 8.08
CA PHE A 174 10.16 -3.99 7.15
C PHE A 174 9.81 -5.36 7.75
N VAL A 175 10.31 -5.65 8.95
CA VAL A 175 10.16 -6.97 9.60
C VAL A 175 8.69 -7.25 9.92
N ALA A 176 7.96 -6.27 10.45
CA ALA A 176 6.54 -6.42 10.72
C ALA A 176 5.69 -6.26 9.45
N GLY A 177 6.08 -5.36 8.54
CA GLY A 177 5.33 -5.07 7.33
C GLY A 177 5.36 -6.22 6.33
N LEU A 178 6.51 -6.88 6.12
CA LEU A 178 6.65 -7.95 5.13
C LEU A 178 5.58 -9.06 5.25
N PRO A 179 5.39 -9.74 6.41
CA PRO A 179 4.36 -10.75 6.53
C PRO A 179 2.95 -10.18 6.33
N VAL A 180 2.68 -8.99 6.87
CA VAL A 180 1.37 -8.32 6.75
C VAL A 180 1.04 -8.02 5.29
N TYR A 181 1.95 -7.38 4.56
CA TYR A 181 1.70 -6.94 3.18
C TYR A 181 1.65 -8.11 2.21
N VAL A 182 2.39 -9.20 2.46
CA VAL A 182 2.23 -10.45 1.70
C VAL A 182 0.83 -11.04 1.91
N VAL A 183 0.39 -11.18 3.17
CA VAL A 183 -0.95 -11.71 3.47
C VAL A 183 -2.04 -10.83 2.87
N LEU A 184 -1.96 -9.50 3.03
CA LEU A 184 -2.95 -8.59 2.47
C LEU A 184 -2.93 -8.58 0.94
N SER A 185 -1.77 -8.77 0.30
CA SER A 185 -1.69 -8.92 -1.16
C SER A 185 -2.33 -10.23 -1.63
N ILE A 186 -2.22 -11.32 -0.87
CA ILE A 186 -2.94 -12.57 -1.14
C ILE A 186 -4.46 -12.37 -1.01
N VAL A 187 -4.90 -11.66 0.04
CA VAL A 187 -6.32 -11.33 0.24
C VAL A 187 -6.84 -10.44 -0.89
N ALA A 188 -6.09 -9.42 -1.31
CA ALA A 188 -6.42 -8.58 -2.45
C ALA A 188 -6.55 -9.43 -3.72
N TYR A 189 -5.57 -10.28 -3.99
CA TYR A 189 -5.57 -11.18 -5.15
C TYR A 189 -6.80 -12.10 -5.17
N GLY A 190 -7.11 -12.75 -4.04
CA GLY A 190 -8.30 -13.59 -3.89
C GLY A 190 -9.60 -12.82 -4.09
N SER A 191 -9.68 -11.60 -3.53
CA SER A 191 -10.85 -10.73 -3.63
C SER A 191 -11.12 -10.32 -5.09
N ILE A 192 -10.08 -9.91 -5.82
CA ILE A 192 -10.18 -9.55 -7.23
C ILE A 192 -10.60 -10.75 -8.08
N ARG A 193 -10.02 -11.94 -7.83
CA ARG A 193 -10.44 -13.16 -8.52
C ARG A 193 -11.91 -13.51 -8.26
N ALA A 194 -12.38 -13.35 -7.03
CA ALA A 194 -13.78 -13.58 -6.68
C ALA A 194 -14.72 -12.60 -7.40
N ILE A 195 -14.35 -11.31 -7.48
CA ILE A 195 -15.09 -10.29 -8.23
C ILE A 195 -15.17 -10.65 -9.71
N VAL A 196 -14.04 -10.97 -10.33
CA VAL A 196 -13.95 -11.35 -11.75
C VAL A 196 -14.75 -12.62 -12.04
N GLY A 197 -14.70 -13.62 -11.15
CA GLY A 197 -15.46 -14.85 -11.30
C GLY A 197 -16.97 -14.59 -11.37
N ARG A 198 -17.49 -13.66 -10.56
CA ARG A 198 -18.92 -13.29 -10.56
C ARG A 198 -19.34 -12.51 -11.81
N TRP A 199 -18.47 -11.66 -12.34
CA TRP A 199 -18.76 -10.90 -13.57
C TRP A 199 -18.96 -11.79 -14.81
N HIS A 200 -18.46 -13.02 -14.81
CA HIS A 200 -18.65 -13.96 -15.92
C HIS A 200 -19.92 -14.83 -15.77
N THR A 201 -20.54 -14.84 -14.59
CA THR A 201 -21.76 -15.60 -14.31
C THR A 201 -23.04 -14.76 -14.37
N SER A 202 -22.90 -13.43 -14.51
CA SER A 202 -23.99 -12.46 -14.73
C SER A 202 -24.11 -12.12 -16.20
#